data_AF-A0A0B6XFJ4-F1
#
_entry.id   AF-A0A0B6XFJ4-F1
#
_cell.length_a   1.000
_cell.length_b   1.000
_cell.length_c   1.000
_cell.angle_alpha   90.00
_cell.angle_beta   90.00
_cell.angle_gamma   90.00
#
_symmetry.space_group_name_H-M   'P 1'
#
loop_
_entity.id
_entity.type
_entity.pdbx_description
1 polymer ?
#
loop_
_entity_poly.entity_id
_entity_poly.type
_entity_poly.pdbx_seq_one_letter_code
_entity_poly.pdbx_strand_id
1 'polypeptide(L)' 'MSHIDYTNEQTQYQQSINTLNPRLSDLPLLNIEQYELILQKHPKMIDGIAKMLSLVMAQKKYSIH' A
#
# COMPACT_ATOMS: atom_id res chain seq x y z
N MET A 1 -22.99 6.53 -13.60
CA MET A 1 -22.42 7.46 -12.60
C MET A 1 -22.45 6.75 -11.26
N SER A 2 -21.39 6.58 -10.47
CA SER A 2 -19.99 7.04 -10.57
C SER A 2 -19.15 6.29 -9.53
N HIS A 3 -17.91 5.93 -9.89
CA HIS A 3 -16.87 5.29 -9.08
C HIS A 3 -16.29 6.20 -7.96
N ILE A 4 -17.12 6.93 -7.23
CA ILE A 4 -16.66 7.99 -6.33
C ILE A 4 -17.36 7.89 -4.97
N ASP A 5 -17.12 6.78 -4.27
CA ASP A 5 -17.25 6.71 -2.81
C ASP A 5 -15.88 6.47 -2.15
N TYR A 6 -14.82 7.03 -2.76
CA TYR A 6 -13.45 7.07 -2.22
C TYR A 6 -13.03 8.49 -1.81
N THR A 7 -14.00 9.31 -1.41
CA THR A 7 -13.78 10.58 -0.71
C THR A 7 -14.41 10.40 0.67
N ASN A 8 -13.76 10.62 1.81
CA ASN A 8 -13.05 11.83 2.18
C ASN A 8 -12.49 11.62 3.60
N GLU A 9 -11.32 11.02 3.77
CA GLU A 9 -10.59 11.09 5.05
C GLU A 9 -9.21 11.69 4.78
N GLN A 10 -9.25 12.94 4.35
CA GLN A 10 -8.09 13.83 4.26
C GLN A 10 -7.72 14.44 5.62
N THR A 11 -8.05 13.74 6.71
CA THR A 11 -7.85 14.17 8.09
C THR A 11 -7.11 13.08 8.85
N GLN A 12 -5.93 13.42 9.39
CA GLN A 12 -5.12 12.65 10.36
C GLN A 12 -3.86 11.88 9.87
N TYR A 13 -3.21 12.27 8.77
CA TYR A 13 -1.86 11.78 8.45
C TYR A 13 -0.74 12.44 9.30
N GLN A 14 -0.91 12.43 10.62
CA GLN A 14 0.13 12.72 11.61
C GLN A 14 0.18 11.64 12.70
N GLN A 15 -0.16 10.39 12.37
CA GLN A 15 0.28 9.27 13.20
C GLN A 15 1.79 9.09 12.94
N SER A 16 2.59 9.38 13.96
CA SER A 16 4.02 9.11 13.92
C SER A 16 4.21 7.61 13.78
N ILE A 17 4.72 7.16 12.62
CA ILE A 17 5.03 5.76 12.40
C ILE A 17 6.08 5.36 13.45
N ASN A 18 5.75 4.37 14.28
CA ASN A 18 6.73 3.81 15.19
C ASN A 18 7.80 3.07 14.36
N THR A 19 8.96 3.70 14.15
CA THR A 19 10.04 3.13 13.34
C THR A 19 10.80 2.01 14.03
N LEU A 20 10.69 1.88 15.36
CA LEU A 20 11.29 0.80 16.15
C LEU A 20 10.49 -0.50 16.07
N ASN A 21 9.16 -0.39 16.00
CA ASN A 21 8.26 -1.53 15.85
C ASN A 21 7.04 -1.15 15.00
N PRO A 22 7.19 -1.12 13.66
CA PRO A 22 6.13 -0.71 12.76
C PRO A 22 5.01 -1.77 12.75
N ARG A 23 3.81 -1.36 13.14
CA ARG A 23 2.60 -2.20 13.02
C ARG A 23 1.90 -1.86 11.71
N LEU A 24 1.30 -2.87 11.08
CA LEU A 24 0.55 -2.67 9.83
C LEU A 24 -0.59 -1.66 9.98
N SER A 25 -1.23 -1.64 11.16
CA SER A 25 -2.29 -0.67 11.51
C SER A 25 -1.83 0.78 11.53
N ASP A 26 -0.53 1.00 11.72
CA ASP A 26 0.06 2.33 11.91
C ASP A 26 0.66 2.84 10.59
N LEU A 27 0.65 2.01 9.53
CA LEU A 27 1.14 2.38 8.21
C LEU A 27 0.01 3.08 7.43
N PRO A 28 0.29 4.24 6.82
CA PRO A 28 -0.70 4.91 5.98
C PRO A 28 -1.03 4.05 4.77
N LEU A 29 -2.32 3.95 4.46
CA LEU A 29 -2.76 3.42 3.17
C LEU A 29 -2.45 4.45 2.09
N LEU A 30 -1.66 4.04 1.11
CA LEU A 30 -1.30 4.91 -0.01
C LEU A 30 -2.39 4.83 -1.08
N ASN A 31 -2.79 5.99 -1.60
CA ASN A 31 -3.58 6.02 -2.83
C ASN A 31 -2.68 5.72 -4.06
N ILE A 32 -3.30 5.52 -5.23
CA ILE A 32 -2.60 5.15 -6.47
C ILE A 32 -1.57 6.22 -6.85
N GLU A 33 -1.93 7.50 -6.81
CA GLU A 33 -1.06 8.61 -7.20
C GLU A 33 0.18 8.72 -6.29
N GLN A 34 0.00 8.56 -4.98
CA GLN A 34 1.08 8.56 -3.99
C GLN A 34 2.01 7.37 -4.20
N TYR A 35 1.45 6.20 -4.51
CA TYR A 35 2.23 5.01 -4.81
C TYR A 35 3.08 5.21 -6.07
N GLU A 36 2.51 5.72 -7.16
CA GLU A 36 3.23 6.02 -8.40
C GLU A 36 4.37 7.01 -8.18
N LEU A 37 4.14 8.06 -7.39
CA LEU A 37 5.15 9.06 -7.06
C LEU A 37 6.33 8.47 -6.27
N ILE A 38 6.07 7.53 -5.36
CA ILE A 38 7.12 6.80 -4.63
C ILE A 38 7.93 5.93 -5.59
N LEU A 39 7.27 5.21 -6.50
CA LEU A 39 7.95 4.37 -7.49
C LEU A 39 8.84 5.17 -8.44
N GLN A 40 8.37 6.34 -8.88
CA GLN A 40 9.16 7.25 -9.73
C GLN A 40 10.44 7.71 -9.02
N LYS A 41 10.37 8.01 -7.72
CA LYS A 41 11.53 8.42 -6.90
C LYS A 41 12.46 7.27 -6.55
N HIS A 42 11.92 6.07 -6.39
CA HIS A 42 12.65 4.88 -5.96
C HIS A 42 12.40 3.69 -6.90
N PRO A 43 12.85 3.77 -8.17
CA PRO A 43 12.56 2.74 -9.16
C PRO A 43 13.11 1.35 -8.78
N LYS A 44 14.18 1.30 -7.97
CA LYS A 44 14.74 0.03 -7.46
C LYS A 44 13.80 -0.73 -6.51
N MET A 45 12.74 -0.09 -5.99
CA MET A 45 11.75 -0.74 -5.13
C MET A 45 10.70 -1.54 -5.93
N ILE A 46 10.55 -1.26 -7.23
CA ILE A 46 9.54 -1.88 -8.10
C ILE A 46 9.65 -3.40 -8.06
N ASP A 47 10.86 -3.93 -8.24
CA ASP A 47 11.09 -5.39 -8.27
C ASP A 47 10.72 -6.06 -6.94
N GLY A 48 11.03 -5.39 -5.82
CA GLY A 48 10.69 -5.88 -4.49
C GLY A 48 9.19 -5.94 -4.27
N ILE A 49 8.48 -4.88 -4.65
CA ILE A 49 7.02 -4.79 -4.48
C ILE A 49 6.32 -5.79 -5.42
N ALA A 50 6.74 -5.89 -6.67
CA ALA A 50 6.21 -6.85 -7.63
C ALA A 50 6.35 -8.29 -7.14
N LYS A 51 7.50 -8.63 -6.54
CA LYS A 51 7.74 -9.95 -5.94
C LYS A 51 6.83 -10.21 -4.74
N MET A 52 6.65 -9.23 -3.85
CA MET A 52 5.72 -9.36 -2.71
C MET A 52 4.28 -9.57 -3.16
N LEU A 53 3.80 -8.76 -4.13
CA LEU A 53 2.46 -8.91 -4.71
C LEU A 53 2.27 -10.28 -5.36
N SER A 54 3.28 -10.77 -6.10
CA SER A 54 3.24 -12.10 -6.73
C SER A 54 3.10 -13.22 -5.69
N LEU A 55 3.81 -13.12 -4.56
CA LEU A 55 3.71 -14.09 -3.46
C LEU A 55 2.32 -14.08 -2.82
N VAL A 56 1.76 -12.89 -2.55
CA VAL A 56 0.41 -12.75 -2.00
C VAL A 56 -0.65 -13.31 -2.96
N MET A 57 -0.52 -13.02 -4.26
CA MET A 57 -1.44 -13.57 -5.27
C MET A 57 -1.32 -15.08 -5.41
N ALA A 58 -0.10 -15.62 -5.33
CA ALA A 58 0.11 -17.06 -5.32
C ALA A 58 -0.58 -17.70 -4.11
N GLN A 59 -0.43 -17.15 -2.91
CA GLN A 59 -1.11 -17.65 -1.70
C GLN A 59 -2.64 -17.56 -1.81
N LYS A 60 -3.19 -16.46 -2.36
CA LYS A 60 -4.63 -16.30 -2.58
C LYS A 60 -5.20 -17.37 -3.51
N LYS A 61 -4.42 -17.84 -4.49
CA LYS A 61 -4.80 -18.94 -5.38
C LYS A 61 -4.90 -20.29 -4.65
N TYR A 62 -4.20 -20.46 -3.53
CA TYR A 62 -4.22 -21.68 -2.71
C TYR A 62 -5.23 -21.64 -1.54
N SER A 63 -5.78 -20.49 -1.16
CA SER A 63 -6.80 -20.38 -0.10
C SER A 63 -8.25 -20.63 -0.57
N ILE A 64 -8.45 -21.22 -1.76
CA ILE A 64 -9.78 -21.64 -2.28
C ILE A 64 -9.97 -23.17 -2.16
N HIS A 65 -9.17 -23.86 -1.34
CA HIS A 65 -9.35 -25.29 -1.05
C HIS A 65 -9.79 -25.55 0.39
#